data_AF-A0A2R9C204-F1
#
_entry.id   AF-A0A2R9C204-F1
#
_cell.length_a   1.000
_cell.length_b   1.000
_cell.length_c   1.000
_cell.angle_alpha   90.00
_cell.angle_beta   90.00
_cell.angle_gamma   90.00
#
_symmetry.space_group_name_H-M   'P 1'
#
loop_
_entity.id
_entity.type
_entity.pdbx_description
1 polymer ?
#
loop_
_entity_poly.entity_id
_entity_poly.type
_entity_poly.pdbx_seq_one_letter_code
_entity_poly.pdbx_strand_id
1 'polypeptide(L)'
;LPFLFGPTGDLEKEKQRLQNIFATGKDLEERKRKAPPARQKAPAPELDRFEELVKEIQERKEFLADMEALGQGKQYRGIILAEISQKLREMEDIDHRRSEELRKGLATT
;
A
#
# COMPACT_ATOMS: atom_id res chain seq x y z
N LEU A 1 -49.46 4.48 12.52
CA LEU A 1 -49.31 3.14 11.91
C LEU A 1 -47.88 2.66 12.20
N PRO A 2 -47.71 1.53 12.93
CA PRO A 2 -46.40 1.09 13.40
C PRO A 2 -45.67 0.27 12.34
N PHE A 3 -44.38 0.54 12.13
CA PHE A 3 -43.50 -0.30 11.32
C PHE A 3 -42.89 -1.38 12.23
N LEU A 4 -43.43 -2.59 12.16
CA LEU A 4 -42.75 -3.83 12.51
C LEU A 4 -42.25 -4.45 11.20
N PHE A 5 -40.94 -4.56 11.01
CA PHE A 5 -40.36 -5.53 10.09
C PHE A 5 -39.05 -6.04 10.68
N GLY A 6 -39.05 -7.29 11.14
CA GLY A 6 -37.90 -7.99 11.66
C GLY A 6 -36.90 -8.38 10.56
N PRO A 7 -35.76 -8.98 10.93
CA PRO A 7 -34.66 -9.26 10.01
C PRO A 7 -34.93 -10.54 9.22
N THR A 8 -35.70 -10.45 8.13
CA THR A 8 -35.84 -11.52 7.14
C THR A 8 -34.88 -11.27 5.99
N GLY A 9 -33.60 -11.54 6.26
CA GLY A 9 -32.50 -11.50 5.30
C GLY A 9 -31.68 -12.79 5.35
N ASP A 10 -32.37 -13.92 5.17
CA ASP A 10 -31.87 -15.22 4.69
C ASP A 10 -30.56 -15.76 5.32
N LEU A 11 -30.68 -16.25 6.56
CA LEU A 11 -29.59 -16.90 7.30
C LEU A 11 -28.96 -18.08 6.53
N GLU A 12 -29.72 -18.74 5.64
CA GLU A 12 -29.18 -19.81 4.79
C GLU A 12 -28.19 -19.28 3.76
N LYS A 13 -28.44 -18.11 3.16
CA LYS A 13 -27.50 -17.49 2.22
C LYS A 13 -26.19 -17.10 2.89
N GLU A 14 -26.26 -16.53 4.09
CA GLU A 14 -25.05 -16.17 4.83
C GLU A 14 -24.27 -17.42 5.27
N LYS A 15 -24.98 -18.49 5.68
CA LYS A 15 -24.35 -19.78 6.01
C LYS A 15 -23.62 -20.38 4.81
N GLN A 16 -24.25 -20.34 3.63
CA GLN A 16 -23.65 -20.86 2.40
C GLN A 16 -22.43 -20.03 1.97
N ARG A 17 -22.51 -18.71 2.09
CA ARG A 17 -21.39 -17.79 1.80
C ARG A 17 -20.17 -18.08 2.68
N LEU A 18 -20.39 -18.22 3.99
CA LEU A 18 -19.31 -18.51 4.94
C LEU A 18 -18.67 -19.88 4.72
N GLN A 19 -19.47 -20.92 4.40
CA GLN A 19 -18.91 -22.24 4.05
C GLN A 19 -17.97 -22.18 2.84
N ASN A 20 -18.32 -21.39 1.82
CA ASN A 20 -17.47 -21.24 0.63
C ASN A 20 -16.15 -20.50 0.94
N ILE A 21 -16.19 -19.49 1.82
CA ILE A 21 -15.00 -18.77 2.29
C ILE A 21 -14.09 -19.71 3.11
N PHE A 22 -14.64 -20.50 4.03
CA PHE A 22 -13.82 -21.40 4.84
C PHE A 22 -13.22 -22.57 4.05
N ALA A 23 -13.94 -23.10 3.06
CA ALA A 23 -13.47 -24.24 2.27
C ALA A 23 -12.43 -23.86 1.19
N THR A 24 -12.58 -22.68 0.55
CA THR A 24 -11.77 -22.32 -0.63
C THR A 24 -11.07 -20.95 -0.50
N GLY A 25 -11.32 -20.21 0.58
CA GLY A 25 -10.75 -18.89 0.83
C GLY A 25 -11.30 -17.75 -0.05
N LYS A 26 -12.33 -17.99 -0.87
CA LYS A 26 -12.88 -17.00 -1.81
C LYS A 26 -14.40 -17.08 -1.94
N ASP A 27 -15.03 -15.91 -1.93
CA ASP A 27 -16.46 -15.72 -2.18
C ASP A 27 -16.77 -15.87 -3.69
N LEU A 28 -17.70 -16.76 -4.04
CA LEU A 28 -18.02 -17.11 -5.42
C LEU A 28 -18.80 -16.03 -6.18
N GLU A 29 -19.42 -15.06 -5.48
CA GLU A 29 -20.17 -13.97 -6.13
C GLU A 29 -19.26 -12.97 -6.88
N GLU A 30 -17.96 -12.92 -6.56
CA GLU A 30 -17.01 -12.05 -7.26
C GLU A 30 -16.71 -12.51 -8.70
N ARG A 31 -16.97 -13.77 -9.05
CA ARG A 31 -16.57 -14.33 -10.36
C ARG A 31 -17.37 -13.81 -11.56
N LYS A 32 -18.45 -13.04 -11.36
CA LYS A 32 -19.23 -12.48 -12.48
C LYS A 32 -18.84 -11.06 -12.90
N ARG A 33 -17.87 -10.41 -12.25
CA ARG A 33 -17.33 -9.13 -12.72
C ARG A 33 -16.03 -9.36 -13.46
N LYS A 34 -16.11 -9.57 -14.78
CA LYS A 34 -14.95 -9.48 -15.67
C LYS A 34 -14.41 -8.04 -15.59
N ALA A 35 -13.42 -7.80 -14.74
CA ALA A 35 -12.63 -6.58 -14.80
C ALA A 35 -11.88 -6.54 -16.14
N PRO A 36 -11.87 -5.42 -16.87
CA PRO A 36 -10.99 -5.28 -18.03
C PRO A 36 -9.53 -5.41 -17.57
N PRO A 37 -8.62 -5.88 -18.44
CA PRO A 37 -7.20 -5.96 -18.08
C PRO A 37 -6.77 -4.59 -17.58
N ALA A 38 -6.27 -4.53 -16.35
CA ALA A 38 -5.78 -3.31 -15.75
C ALA A 38 -4.80 -2.69 -16.75
N ARG A 39 -5.20 -1.55 -17.34
CA ARG A 39 -4.26 -0.65 -18.01
C ARG A 39 -3.15 -0.43 -16.98
N GLN A 40 -1.95 -0.90 -17.29
CA GLN A 40 -0.75 -0.48 -16.57
C GLN A 40 -0.77 1.05 -16.70
N LYS A 41 -1.20 1.75 -15.65
CA LYS A 41 -0.99 3.20 -15.57
C LYS A 41 0.51 3.36 -15.73
N ALA A 42 0.91 4.20 -16.69
CA ALA A 42 2.30 4.63 -16.76
C ALA A 42 2.73 5.03 -15.34
N PRO A 43 3.91 4.59 -14.87
CA PRO A 43 4.39 5.00 -13.57
C PRO A 43 4.30 6.53 -13.50
N ALA A 44 3.75 7.04 -12.39
CA ALA A 44 3.66 8.47 -12.16
C ALA A 44 5.06 9.09 -12.36
N PRO A 45 5.15 10.35 -12.83
CA PRO A 45 6.44 11.02 -12.99
C PRO A 45 7.24 10.92 -11.69
N GLU A 46 8.51 10.53 -11.78
CA GLU A 46 9.37 10.16 -10.64
C GLU A 46 9.48 11.25 -9.57
N LEU A 47 9.20 12.51 -9.92
CA LEU A 47 9.13 13.64 -9.00
C LEU A 47 8.13 13.40 -7.86
N ASP A 48 6.96 12.87 -8.18
CA ASP A 48 5.93 12.54 -7.18
C ASP A 48 6.41 11.42 -6.25
N ARG A 49 7.15 10.44 -6.80
CA ARG A 49 7.69 9.32 -6.02
C ARG A 49 8.75 9.76 -5.01
N PHE A 50 9.60 10.72 -5.37
CA PHE A 50 10.61 11.25 -4.45
C PHE A 50 9.97 11.94 -3.24
N GLU A 51 8.96 12.78 -3.47
CA GLU A 51 8.20 13.45 -2.41
C GLU A 51 7.45 12.44 -1.53
N GLU A 52 6.85 11.41 -2.13
CA GLU A 52 6.23 10.31 -1.39
C GLU A 52 7.24 9.61 -0.45
N LEU A 53 8.43 9.28 -0.95
CA LEU A 53 9.49 8.65 -0.15
C LEU A 53 9.94 9.51 1.03
N VAL A 54 10.06 10.83 0.83
CA VAL A 54 10.38 11.78 1.92
C VAL A 54 9.31 11.72 3.00
N LYS A 55 8.03 11.77 2.60
CA LYS A 55 6.90 11.67 3.52
C LYS A 55 6.89 10.34 4.26
N GLU A 56 7.07 9.23 3.56
CA GLU A 56 7.12 7.90 4.17
C GLU A 56 8.28 7.79 5.17
N ILE A 57 9.48 8.29 4.85
CA ILE A 57 10.62 8.28 5.79
C ILE A 57 10.28 9.08 7.05
N GLN A 58 9.66 10.24 6.90
CA GLN A 58 9.26 11.08 8.02
C GLN A 58 8.23 10.38 8.91
N GLU A 59 7.21 9.74 8.32
CA GLU A 59 6.22 8.94 9.05
C GLU A 59 6.86 7.79 9.84
N ARG A 60 7.86 7.11 9.25
CA ARG A 60 8.58 6.03 9.95
C ARG A 60 9.43 6.56 11.11
N LYS A 61 10.04 7.74 10.97
CA LYS A 61 10.78 8.40 12.05
C LYS A 61 9.87 8.77 13.21
N GLU A 62 8.71 9.37 12.91
CA GLU A 62 7.71 9.76 13.91
C GLU A 62 7.17 8.53 14.64
N PHE A 63 6.81 7.48 13.90
CA PHE A 63 6.40 6.22 14.50
C PHE A 63 7.47 5.64 15.44
N LEU A 64 8.75 5.66 15.05
CA LEU A 64 9.81 5.18 15.92
C LEU A 64 9.95 6.04 17.19
N ALA A 65 9.84 7.36 17.07
CA ALA A 65 9.88 8.27 18.22
C ALA A 65 8.73 7.98 19.20
N ASP A 66 7.52 7.77 18.69
CA ASP A 66 6.36 7.39 19.51
C ASP A 66 6.59 6.05 20.22
N MET A 67 7.12 5.05 19.51
CA MET A 67 7.42 3.74 20.11
C MET A 67 8.58 3.81 21.12
N GLU A 68 9.58 4.66 20.90
CA GLU A 68 10.66 4.90 21.87
C GLU A 68 10.13 5.61 23.12
N ALA A 69 9.23 6.59 22.97
CA ALA A 69 8.57 7.27 24.09
C ALA A 69 7.70 6.31 24.93
N LEU A 70 7.09 5.30 24.30
CA LEU A 70 6.36 4.23 24.98
C LEU A 70 7.27 3.12 25.56
N GLY A 71 8.59 3.25 25.43
CA GLY A 71 9.56 2.24 25.90
C GLY A 71 9.63 0.98 25.03
N GLN A 72 8.97 0.97 23.87
CA GLN A 72 8.92 -0.14 22.92
C GLN A 72 10.00 -0.09 21.83
N GLY A 73 10.93 0.87 21.91
CA GLY A 73 11.98 1.08 20.90
C GLY A 73 12.77 -0.17 20.54
N LYS A 74 13.09 -1.04 21.52
CA LYS A 74 13.84 -2.30 21.28
C LYS A 74 13.14 -3.24 20.29
N GLN A 75 11.81 -3.24 20.24
CA GLN A 75 11.04 -4.10 19.35
C GLN A 75 11.02 -3.55 17.91
N TYR A 76 10.97 -2.22 17.75
CA TYR A 76 10.70 -1.60 16.45
C TYR A 76 11.93 -1.04 15.75
N ARG A 77 12.94 -0.59 16.50
CA ARG A 77 14.10 0.14 15.95
C ARG A 77 14.76 -0.58 14.77
N GLY A 78 14.99 -1.88 14.86
CA GLY A 78 15.62 -2.64 13.78
C GLY A 78 14.80 -2.64 12.48
N ILE A 79 13.49 -2.91 12.59
CA ILE A 79 12.57 -2.98 11.45
C ILE A 79 12.43 -1.60 10.81
N ILE A 80 12.21 -0.57 11.63
CA ILE A 80 12.02 0.80 11.13
C ILE A 80 13.28 1.33 10.44
N LEU A 81 14.46 1.10 11.00
CA LEU A 81 15.71 1.52 10.37
C LEU A 81 15.96 0.80 9.05
N ALA A 82 15.62 -0.48 8.95
CA ALA A 82 15.73 -1.22 7.70
C ALA A 82 14.81 -0.64 6.62
N GLU A 83 13.58 -0.27 6.98
CA GLU A 83 12.64 0.35 6.05
C GLU A 83 13.03 1.76 5.62
N ILE A 84 13.54 2.59 6.54
CA ILE A 84 14.09 3.90 6.21
C ILE A 84 15.27 3.73 5.24
N SER A 85 16.16 2.76 5.51
CA SER A 85 17.31 2.47 4.65
C SER A 85 16.87 2.01 3.26
N GLN A 86 15.78 1.25 3.16
CA GLN A 86 15.22 0.84 1.86
C GLN A 86 14.71 2.04 1.07
N LYS A 87 13.96 2.93 1.71
CA LYS A 87 13.41 4.13 1.07
C LYS A 87 14.52 5.09 0.62
N LEU A 88 15.58 5.24 1.41
CA LEU A 88 16.75 6.05 1.04
C LEU A 88 17.45 5.52 -0.22
N ARG A 89 17.65 4.21 -0.34
CA ARG A 89 18.23 3.62 -1.56
C ARG A 89 17.35 3.89 -2.79
N GLU A 90 16.04 3.82 -2.65
CA GLU A 90 15.12 4.15 -3.74
C GLU A 90 15.23 5.62 -4.15
N MET A 91 15.42 6.54 -3.20
CA MET A 91 15.69 7.95 -3.50
C MET A 91 17.02 8.15 -4.24
N GLU A 92 18.07 7.43 -3.83
CA GLU A 92 19.39 7.47 -4.50
C GLU A 92 19.29 6.98 -5.96
N ASP A 93 18.55 5.89 -6.20
CA ASP A 93 18.33 5.35 -7.56
C ASP A 93 17.61 6.37 -8.46
N ILE A 94 16.59 7.06 -7.93
CA ILE A 94 15.87 8.13 -8.63
C ILE A 94 16.83 9.29 -8.97
N ASP A 95 17.62 9.74 -7.99
CA ASP A 95 18.56 10.86 -8.19
C ASP A 95 19.64 10.53 -9.24
N HIS A 96 20.19 9.31 -9.18
CA HIS A 96 21.15 8.83 -10.16
C HIS A 96 20.54 8.79 -11.56
N ARG A 97 19.33 8.25 -11.72
CA ARG A 97 18.65 8.19 -13.02
C ARG A 97 18.45 9.58 -13.62
N ARG A 98 17.98 10.55 -12.83
CA ARG A 98 17.76 11.92 -13.29
C ARG A 98 19.06 12.60 -13.70
N SER A 99 20.12 12.41 -12.92
CA SER A 99 21.46 12.93 -13.23
C SER A 99 21.98 12.40 -14.57
N GLU A 100 21.77 11.10 -14.83
CA GLU A 100 22.13 10.47 -16.10
C GLU A 100 21.30 11.00 -17.28
N GLU A 101 19.99 11.19 -17.10
CA GLU A 101 19.09 11.76 -18.11
C GLU A 101 19.49 13.21 -18.46
N LEU A 102 19.81 14.02 -17.45
CA LEU A 102 20.30 15.39 -17.62
C LEU A 102 21.63 15.41 -18.38
N ARG A 103 22.59 14.55 -18.00
CA ARG A 103 23.88 14.46 -18.68
C ARG A 103 23.73 14.10 -20.15
N LYS A 104 22.84 13.17 -20.49
CA LYS A 104 22.55 12.78 -21.88
C LYS A 104 21.92 13.93 -22.66
N GLY A 105 20.99 14.67 -22.07
CA GLY A 105 20.38 15.85 -22.71
C GLY A 105 21.41 16.91 -23.07
N LEU A 106 22.34 17.22 -22.16
CA LEU A 106 23.41 18.18 -22.41
C LEU A 106 24.41 17.71 -23.46
N ALA A 107 24.72 16.41 -23.53
CA ALA A 107 25.65 15.86 -24.51
C ALA A 107 25.09 15.78 -25.95
N THR A 108 23.77 15.91 -26.12
CA THR A 108 23.10 15.81 -27.43
C THR A 108 22.85 17.19 -28.07
N THR A 109 23.27 18.27 -27.40
CA THR A 109 23.13 19.67 -27.87
C THR A 109 24.49 20.20 -28.32
#